data_AF-H2XZX4-F1
#
_entry.id   AF-H2XZX4-F1
#
_cell.length_a   1.000
_cell.length_b   1.000
_cell.length_c   1.000
_cell.angle_alpha   90.00
_cell.angle_beta   90.00
_cell.angle_gamma   90.00
#
_symmetry.space_group_name_H-M   'P 1'
#
loop_
_entity.id
_entity.type
_entity.pdbx_description
1 polymer ?
#
loop_
_entity_poly.entity_id
_entity_poly.type
_entity_poly.pdbx_seq_one_letter_code
_entity_poly.pdbx_strand_id
1 'polypeptide(L)'
;MKRMNWNQMKSNAIQEKSFWVSAKEEIFESPDLFTRLMATFGQKKVTKKAVEVEKPQKKVKELKVLDSKSAQNLSIFLGTLKVPYAQVKTMILGVTDDMDESLINNLLKQLPEQEMISAVSEYKKQYDDLVEAEQFLCTISEIKRLHPRLQHIRFIRQFDEMVSDIKPDIVAVTAACQDIMKSNKFKKFLELVLLIGNYMNSGSRNAQTLAFDISYLTKV
;
A
#
# COMPACT_ATOMS: atom_id res chain seq x y z
N MET A 1 27.89 18.58 6.12
CA MET A 1 27.03 18.63 4.91
C MET A 1 25.87 17.66 5.09
N LYS A 2 24.72 17.93 4.48
CA LYS A 2 23.65 16.92 4.39
C LYS A 2 24.20 15.67 3.70
N ARG A 3 24.01 14.49 4.31
CA ARG A 3 24.48 13.22 3.76
C ARG A 3 23.46 12.67 2.76
N MET A 4 23.93 12.02 1.71
CA MET A 4 23.07 11.22 0.84
C MET A 4 22.89 9.82 1.44
N ASN A 5 21.65 9.36 1.57
CA ASN A 5 21.32 8.05 2.14
C ASN A 5 21.21 7.00 1.02
N TRP A 6 22.35 6.58 0.46
CA TRP A 6 22.38 5.59 -0.61
C TRP A 6 22.24 4.16 -0.08
N ASN A 7 21.56 3.31 -0.85
CA ASN A 7 21.61 1.86 -0.67
C ASN A 7 22.85 1.34 -1.39
N GLN A 8 23.97 1.25 -0.66
CA GLN A 8 25.26 0.84 -1.22
C GLN A 8 25.22 -0.59 -1.76
N MET A 9 25.65 -0.79 -3.01
CA MET A 9 25.86 -2.13 -3.57
C MET A 9 27.17 -2.73 -3.06
N LYS A 10 27.15 -4.02 -2.71
CA LYS A 10 28.35 -4.77 -2.35
C LYS A 10 29.19 -5.02 -3.61
N SER A 11 30.52 -5.01 -3.47
CA SER A 11 31.45 -5.18 -4.59
C SER A 11 31.22 -6.47 -5.38
N ASN A 12 30.83 -7.55 -4.70
CA ASN A 12 30.51 -8.84 -5.32
C ASN A 12 29.23 -8.85 -6.16
N ALA A 13 28.36 -7.84 -6.02
CA ALA A 13 27.15 -7.69 -6.82
C ALA A 13 27.38 -6.85 -8.09
N ILE A 14 28.57 -6.25 -8.26
CA ILE A 14 28.92 -5.45 -9.44
C ILE A 14 29.45 -6.41 -10.51
N GLN A 15 28.66 -6.62 -11.56
CA GLN A 15 29.06 -7.43 -12.71
C GLN A 15 30.20 -6.77 -13.50
N GLU A 16 31.11 -7.55 -14.09
CA GLU A 16 32.27 -7.04 -14.84
C GLU A 16 31.91 -6.13 -16.02
N LYS A 17 30.74 -6.35 -16.64
CA LYS A 17 30.21 -5.50 -17.74
C LYS A 17 29.37 -4.31 -17.26
N SER A 18 29.31 -4.08 -15.95
CA SER A 18 28.52 -2.98 -15.39
C SER A 18 29.18 -1.64 -15.66
N PHE A 19 28.36 -0.61 -15.91
CA PHE A 19 28.81 0.78 -16.07
C PHE A 19 29.70 1.24 -14.91
N TRP A 20 29.43 0.79 -13.69
CA TRP A 20 30.18 1.16 -12.49
C TRP A 20 31.67 0.74 -12.53
N VAL A 21 32.02 -0.26 -13.35
CA VAL A 21 33.41 -0.70 -13.53
C VAL A 21 34.21 0.28 -14.41
N SER A 22 33.54 0.99 -15.32
CA SER A 22 34.17 1.98 -16.22
C SER A 22 33.97 3.43 -15.79
N ALA A 23 33.25 3.68 -14.69
CA ALA A 23 33.03 5.01 -14.15
C ALA A 23 34.33 5.59 -13.56
N LYS A 24 34.73 6.78 -14.02
CA LYS A 24 35.91 7.52 -13.53
C LYS A 24 35.46 8.84 -12.90
N GLU A 25 35.04 8.79 -11.64
CA GLU A 25 34.49 9.96 -10.93
C GLU A 25 35.54 11.05 -10.68
N GLU A 26 36.82 10.67 -10.56
CA GLU A 26 37.95 11.57 -10.32
C GLU A 26 38.07 12.68 -11.37
N ILE A 27 37.59 12.45 -12.59
CA ILE A 27 37.61 13.44 -13.69
C ILE A 27 36.75 14.67 -13.37
N PHE A 28 35.75 14.50 -12.51
CA PHE A 28 34.83 15.56 -12.11
C PHE A 28 35.25 16.27 -10.82
N GLU A 29 36.33 15.83 -10.18
CA GLU A 29 36.83 16.48 -8.96
C GLU A 29 37.38 17.87 -9.28
N SER A 30 36.74 18.89 -8.71
CA SER A 30 37.16 20.29 -8.82
C SER A 30 37.04 20.96 -7.45
N PRO A 31 38.07 21.67 -6.98
CA PRO A 31 38.00 22.47 -5.76
C PRO A 31 36.85 23.48 -5.75
N ASP A 32 36.51 24.06 -6.92
CA ASP A 32 35.37 24.98 -7.05
C ASP A 32 34.03 24.23 -6.89
N LEU A 33 33.92 23.02 -7.46
CA LEU A 33 32.75 22.17 -7.32
C LEU A 33 32.49 21.84 -5.84
N PHE A 34 33.52 21.42 -5.10
CA PHE A 34 33.40 21.11 -3.68
C PHE A 34 33.04 22.34 -2.84
N THR A 35 33.58 23.51 -3.19
CA THR A 35 33.26 24.77 -2.51
C THR A 35 31.79 25.15 -2.69
N ARG A 36 31.26 25.04 -3.91
CA ARG A 36 29.82 25.26 -4.17
C ARG A 36 28.93 24.23 -3.50
N LEU A 37 29.36 22.96 -3.46
CA LEU A 37 28.65 21.89 -2.79
C LEU A 37 28.54 22.16 -1.27
N MET A 38 29.63 22.60 -0.65
CA MET A 38 29.65 23.01 0.76
C MET A 38 28.79 24.25 1.01
N ALA A 39 28.78 25.24 0.11
CA ALA A 39 27.93 26.42 0.27
C ALA A 39 26.43 26.07 0.20
N THR A 40 26.06 25.15 -0.70
CA THR A 40 24.66 24.80 -0.99
C THR A 40 24.10 23.75 -0.02
N PHE A 41 24.89 22.74 0.32
CA PHE A 41 24.49 21.59 1.14
C PHE A 41 25.20 21.52 2.50
N GLY A 42 26.01 22.53 2.81
CA GLY A 42 26.59 22.75 4.13
C GLY A 42 25.49 22.84 5.18
N GLN A 43 25.65 22.10 6.27
CA GLN A 43 24.78 22.29 7.42
C GLN A 43 25.23 23.56 8.12
N LYS A 44 24.42 24.63 8.05
CA LYS A 44 24.61 25.76 8.96
C LYS A 44 24.45 25.23 10.37
N LYS A 45 25.53 25.25 11.18
CA LYS A 45 25.39 25.11 12.63
C LYS A 45 24.57 26.31 13.08
N VAL A 46 23.28 26.10 13.34
CA VAL A 46 22.49 27.09 14.06
C VAL A 46 23.09 27.12 15.47
N THR A 47 23.91 28.12 15.75
CA THR A 47 24.22 28.54 17.12
C THR A 47 22.90 28.99 17.72
N LYS A 48 22.15 28.04 18.29
CA LYS A 48 21.08 28.38 19.22
C LYS A 48 21.77 29.08 20.38
N LYS A 49 21.57 30.40 20.50
CA LYS A 49 21.80 31.12 21.76
C LYS A 49 21.07 30.31 22.83
N ALA A 50 21.81 29.78 23.79
CA ALA A 50 21.25 29.11 24.94
C ALA A 50 20.44 30.15 25.71
N VAL A 51 19.13 30.14 25.50
CA VAL A 51 18.20 30.55 26.56
C VAL A 51 17.99 29.29 27.35
N GLU A 52 18.55 29.25 28.56
CA GLU A 52 18.21 28.26 29.59
C GLU A 52 16.72 28.38 29.88
N VAL A 53 15.93 27.64 29.13
CA VAL A 53 14.65 27.14 29.63
C VAL A 53 14.95 25.72 30.03
N GLU A 54 14.99 25.47 31.34
CA GLU A 54 15.02 24.12 31.92
C GLU A 54 13.88 23.31 31.29
N LYS A 55 14.21 22.53 30.25
CA LYS A 55 13.37 21.42 29.84
C LYS A 55 13.64 20.32 30.85
N PRO A 56 12.60 19.73 31.47
CA PRO A 56 12.80 18.60 32.37
C PRO A 56 13.54 17.52 31.57
N GLN A 57 14.66 17.05 32.12
CA GLN A 57 15.43 15.94 31.56
C GLN A 57 14.48 14.76 31.39
N LYS A 58 13.94 14.57 30.18
CA LYS A 58 13.32 13.31 29.81
C LYS A 58 14.44 12.30 29.86
N LYS A 59 14.43 11.41 30.87
CA LYS A 59 15.21 10.18 30.89
C LYS A 59 15.14 9.59 29.48
N VAL A 60 16.29 9.46 28.82
CA VAL A 60 16.37 8.84 27.50
C VAL A 60 16.00 7.38 27.72
N LYS A 61 14.75 7.03 27.45
CA LYS A 61 14.29 5.65 27.53
C LYS A 61 14.90 4.89 26.37
N GLU A 62 15.55 3.78 26.67
CA GLU A 62 16.18 2.92 25.66
C GLU A 62 15.15 1.93 25.08
N LEU A 63 15.35 1.57 23.81
CA LEU A 63 14.57 0.53 23.15
C LEU A 63 14.92 -0.84 23.73
N LYS A 64 13.91 -1.65 24.07
CA LYS A 64 14.14 -2.99 24.65
C LYS A 64 13.94 -4.11 23.65
N VAL A 65 12.95 -3.99 22.76
CA VAL A 65 12.56 -5.05 21.82
C VAL A 65 12.54 -4.55 20.38
N LEU A 66 12.01 -3.35 20.15
CA LEU A 66 11.87 -2.82 18.79
C LEU A 66 13.22 -2.35 18.23
N ASP A 67 13.43 -2.60 16.94
CA ASP A 67 14.52 -1.94 16.21
C ASP A 67 14.24 -0.44 16.02
N SER A 68 15.30 0.35 15.84
CA SER A 68 15.17 1.81 15.75
C SER A 68 14.25 2.29 14.63
N LYS A 69 14.15 1.54 13.51
CA LYS A 69 13.31 1.93 12.37
C LYS A 69 11.84 1.67 12.68
N SER A 70 11.50 0.49 13.20
CA SER A 70 10.12 0.17 13.61
C SER A 70 9.63 1.10 14.71
N ALA A 71 10.46 1.37 15.71
CA ALA A 71 10.13 2.31 16.78
C ALA A 71 9.93 3.74 16.27
N GLN A 72 10.76 4.20 15.32
CA GLN A 72 10.61 5.52 14.70
C GLN A 72 9.33 5.62 13.87
N ASN A 73 9.04 4.61 13.04
CA ASN A 73 7.83 4.56 12.22
C ASN A 73 6.56 4.61 13.09
N LEU A 74 6.51 3.80 14.15
CA LEU A 74 5.43 3.83 15.13
C LEU A 74 5.35 5.18 15.84
N SER A 75 6.47 5.77 16.26
CA SER A 75 6.47 7.07 16.93
C SER A 75 5.92 8.19 16.04
N ILE A 76 6.24 8.17 14.74
CA ILE A 76 5.68 9.12 13.76
C ILE A 76 4.17 8.94 13.65
N PHE A 77 3.71 7.69 13.52
CA PHE A 77 2.28 7.37 13.45
C PHE A 77 1.55 7.80 14.73
N LEU A 78 2.08 7.50 15.91
CA LEU A 78 1.46 7.88 17.19
C LEU A 78 1.37 9.42 17.35
N GLY A 79 2.39 10.14 16.86
CA GLY A 79 2.37 11.60 16.79
C GLY A 79 1.23 12.18 15.93
N THR A 80 0.79 11.43 14.91
CA THR A 80 -0.40 11.78 14.10
C THR A 80 -1.71 11.33 14.71
N LEU A 81 -1.72 10.19 15.39
CA LEU A 81 -2.93 9.58 15.94
C LEU A 81 -3.55 10.43 17.05
N LYS A 82 -2.74 11.04 17.93
CA LYS A 82 -3.17 11.94 19.03
C LYS A 82 -4.37 11.45 19.87
N VAL A 83 -4.61 10.14 19.89
CA VAL A 83 -5.68 9.48 20.66
C VAL A 83 -5.03 8.66 21.78
N PRO A 84 -5.57 8.67 23.01
CA PRO A 84 -5.08 7.82 24.09
C PRO A 84 -5.02 6.33 23.70
N TYR A 85 -3.94 5.64 24.01
CA TYR A 85 -3.74 4.23 23.58
C TYR A 85 -4.82 3.28 24.13
N ALA A 86 -5.33 3.57 25.34
CA ALA A 86 -6.46 2.85 25.92
C ALA A 86 -7.74 3.01 25.09
N GLN A 87 -7.97 4.21 24.52
CA GLN A 87 -9.11 4.47 23.65
C GLN A 87 -8.96 3.72 22.32
N VAL A 88 -7.76 3.69 21.73
CA VAL A 88 -7.47 2.88 20.53
C VAL A 88 -7.79 1.40 20.77
N LYS A 89 -7.39 0.87 21.94
CA LYS A 89 -7.72 -0.50 22.33
C LYS A 89 -9.23 -0.73 22.40
N THR A 90 -9.97 0.18 23.04
CA THR A 90 -11.43 0.10 23.16
C THR A 90 -12.10 0.19 21.79
N MET A 91 -11.62 1.07 20.91
CA MET A 91 -12.12 1.21 19.54
C MET A 91 -11.96 -0.10 18.74
N ILE A 92 -10.79 -0.75 18.83
CA ILE A 92 -10.53 -2.03 18.16
C ILE A 92 -11.38 -3.17 18.74
N LEU A 93 -11.57 -3.21 20.07
CA LEU A 93 -12.38 -4.25 20.72
C LEU A 93 -13.88 -4.06 20.47
N GLY A 94 -14.36 -2.82 20.49
CA GLY A 94 -15.75 -2.45 20.30
C GLY A 94 -16.18 -2.28 18.84
N VAL A 95 -15.23 -2.31 17.89
CA VAL A 95 -15.48 -2.08 16.45
C VAL A 95 -16.25 -0.77 16.24
N THR A 96 -15.78 0.30 16.89
CA THR A 96 -16.46 1.60 16.88
C THR A 96 -16.42 2.24 15.49
N ASP A 97 -17.38 3.12 15.20
CA ASP A 97 -17.44 3.87 13.93
C ASP A 97 -16.31 4.89 13.75
N ASP A 98 -15.67 5.29 14.86
CA ASP A 98 -14.47 6.14 14.83
C ASP A 98 -13.23 5.45 14.21
N MET A 99 -13.28 4.13 14.00
CA MET A 99 -12.24 3.39 13.28
C MET A 99 -12.45 3.51 11.77
N ASP A 100 -12.01 4.63 11.21
CA ASP A 100 -12.03 4.83 9.76
C ASP A 100 -11.04 3.91 9.03
N GLU A 101 -11.26 3.76 7.73
CA GLU A 101 -10.46 2.85 6.91
C GLU A 101 -8.98 3.26 6.85
N SER A 102 -8.71 4.57 6.84
CA SER A 102 -7.37 5.13 6.86
C SER A 102 -6.62 4.73 8.12
N LEU A 103 -7.24 4.87 9.30
CA LEU A 103 -6.66 4.47 10.57
C LEU A 103 -6.39 2.97 10.61
N ILE A 104 -7.33 2.13 10.16
CA ILE A 104 -7.15 0.68 10.14
C ILE A 104 -5.99 0.27 9.22
N ASN A 105 -5.92 0.85 8.01
CA ASN A 105 -4.84 0.58 7.07
C ASN A 105 -3.48 1.05 7.60
N ASN A 106 -3.43 2.22 8.24
CA ASN A 106 -2.22 2.73 8.87
C ASN A 106 -1.79 1.86 10.05
N LEU A 107 -2.72 1.42 10.91
CA LEU A 107 -2.42 0.48 11.99
C LEU A 107 -1.83 -0.83 11.43
N LEU A 108 -2.48 -1.45 10.45
CA LEU A 108 -1.98 -2.69 9.82
C LEU A 108 -0.59 -2.52 9.20
N LYS A 109 -0.28 -1.34 8.66
CA LYS A 109 1.02 -1.04 8.02
C LYS A 109 2.14 -0.78 9.03
N GLN A 110 1.84 -0.13 10.15
CA GLN A 110 2.84 0.29 11.13
C GLN A 110 3.05 -0.75 12.25
N LEU A 111 2.10 -1.67 12.44
CA LEU A 111 2.24 -2.72 13.44
C LEU A 111 3.34 -3.71 13.06
N PRO A 112 4.25 -4.05 13.99
CA PRO A 112 5.23 -5.09 13.79
C PRO A 112 4.56 -6.48 13.85
N GLU A 113 5.36 -7.52 13.64
CA GLU A 113 4.89 -8.90 13.71
C GLU A 113 4.37 -9.27 15.10
N GLN A 114 3.45 -10.22 15.15
CA GLN A 114 2.79 -10.66 16.38
C GLN A 114 3.79 -11.15 17.44
N GLU A 115 4.90 -11.75 17.02
CA GLU A 115 5.98 -12.20 17.91
C GLU A 115 6.62 -11.03 18.65
N MET A 116 6.95 -9.95 17.94
CA MET A 116 7.53 -8.74 18.54
C MET A 116 6.54 -8.06 19.49
N ILE A 117 5.25 -8.01 19.12
CA ILE A 117 4.20 -7.46 20.00
C ILE A 117 4.10 -8.28 21.29
N SER A 118 4.23 -9.61 21.18
CA SER A 118 4.20 -10.52 22.33
C SER A 118 5.43 -10.34 23.21
N ALA A 119 6.62 -10.20 22.62
CA ALA A 119 7.86 -9.92 23.36
C ALA A 119 7.80 -8.58 24.12
N VAL A 120 7.24 -7.53 23.51
CA VAL A 120 7.03 -6.24 24.21
C VAL A 120 6.09 -6.40 25.41
N SER A 121 5.08 -7.28 25.30
CA SER A 121 4.10 -7.51 26.37
C SER A 121 4.69 -8.09 27.66
N GLU A 122 5.88 -8.70 27.61
CA GLU A 122 6.59 -9.21 28.78
C GLU A 122 7.12 -8.08 29.67
N TYR A 123 7.38 -6.91 29.09
CA TYR A 123 7.88 -5.72 29.78
C TYR A 123 6.79 -4.85 30.41
N LYS A 124 5.54 -5.33 30.50
CA LYS A 124 4.41 -4.59 31.10
C LYS A 124 4.69 -4.06 32.51
N LYS A 125 5.48 -4.78 33.31
CA LYS A 125 5.86 -4.34 34.67
C LYS A 125 6.77 -3.11 34.67
N GLN A 126 7.42 -2.81 33.56
CA GLN A 126 8.35 -1.69 33.36
C GLN A 126 7.78 -0.68 32.35
N TYR A 127 6.44 -0.56 32.29
CA TYR A 127 5.75 0.29 31.31
C TYR A 127 6.27 1.72 31.28
N ASP A 128 6.54 2.31 32.44
CA ASP A 128 7.02 3.69 32.55
C ASP A 128 8.48 3.87 32.08
N ASP A 129 9.23 2.78 31.94
CA ASP A 129 10.60 2.79 31.42
C ASP A 129 10.67 2.52 29.90
N LEU A 130 9.55 2.16 29.26
CA LEU A 130 9.46 1.91 27.82
C LEU A 130 9.31 3.20 27.02
N VAL A 131 9.86 3.19 25.79
CA VAL A 131 9.62 4.27 24.82
C VAL A 131 8.15 4.31 24.39
N GLU A 132 7.71 5.46 23.86
CA GLU A 132 6.31 5.68 23.44
C GLU A 132 5.77 4.59 22.50
N ALA A 133 6.56 4.16 21.51
CA ALA A 133 6.19 3.09 20.61
C ALA A 133 5.96 1.74 21.33
N GLU A 134 6.82 1.38 22.28
CA GLU A 134 6.71 0.13 23.05
C GLU A 134 5.58 0.20 24.08
N GLN A 135 5.32 1.38 24.66
CA GLN A 135 4.15 1.62 25.50
C GLN A 135 2.85 1.39 24.74
N PHE A 136 2.75 1.89 23.51
CA PHE A 136 1.61 1.64 22.64
C PHE A 136 1.44 0.14 22.35
N LEU A 137 2.52 -0.56 21.96
CA LEU A 137 2.49 -2.00 21.70
C LEU A 137 2.09 -2.80 22.94
N CYS A 138 2.58 -2.43 24.13
CA CYS A 138 2.16 -3.02 25.40
C CYS A 138 0.63 -2.92 25.59
N THR A 139 0.04 -1.76 25.34
CA THR A 139 -1.40 -1.54 25.52
C THR A 139 -2.24 -2.38 24.55
N ILE A 140 -1.87 -2.41 23.27
CA ILE A 140 -2.62 -3.16 22.24
C ILE A 140 -2.33 -4.67 22.27
N SER A 141 -1.20 -5.11 22.84
CA SER A 141 -0.86 -6.54 22.97
C SER A 141 -1.89 -7.33 23.76
N GLU A 142 -2.71 -6.66 24.57
CA GLU A 142 -3.82 -7.25 25.31
C GLU A 142 -4.97 -7.72 24.41
N ILE A 143 -5.01 -7.25 23.17
CA ILE A 143 -6.00 -7.65 22.19
C ILE A 143 -5.59 -8.99 21.61
N LYS A 144 -6.36 -10.03 21.94
CA LYS A 144 -6.20 -11.35 21.33
C LYS A 144 -6.43 -11.27 19.82
N ARG A 145 -5.51 -11.87 19.05
CA ARG A 145 -5.55 -11.94 17.58
C ARG A 145 -5.70 -10.56 16.94
N LEU A 146 -4.85 -9.61 17.34
CA LEU A 146 -4.88 -8.22 16.89
C LEU A 146 -4.90 -8.08 15.36
N HIS A 147 -3.93 -8.69 14.68
CA HIS A 147 -3.81 -8.63 13.20
C HIS A 147 -5.07 -9.16 12.49
N PRO A 148 -5.55 -10.40 12.74
CA PRO A 148 -6.80 -10.88 12.17
C PRO A 148 -8.01 -10.00 12.48
N ARG A 149 -8.10 -9.45 13.70
CA ARG A 149 -9.20 -8.58 14.09
C ARG A 149 -9.22 -7.30 13.26
N LEU A 150 -8.08 -6.62 13.11
CA LEU A 150 -7.96 -5.42 12.28
C LEU A 150 -8.30 -5.72 10.81
N GLN A 151 -7.87 -6.87 10.28
CA GLN A 151 -8.22 -7.31 8.92
C GLN A 151 -9.73 -7.51 8.75
N HIS A 152 -10.40 -8.12 9.73
CA HIS A 152 -11.86 -8.29 9.70
C HIS A 152 -12.60 -6.96 9.81
N ILE A 153 -12.17 -6.05 10.68
CA ILE A 153 -12.77 -4.72 10.79
C ILE A 153 -12.63 -3.99 9.45
N ARG A 154 -11.45 -4.03 8.82
CA ARG A 154 -11.25 -3.47 7.48
C ARG A 154 -12.23 -4.05 6.47
N PHE A 155 -12.36 -5.38 6.44
CA PHE A 155 -13.28 -6.06 5.53
C PHE A 155 -14.73 -5.62 5.73
N ILE A 156 -15.21 -5.54 6.97
CA ILE A 156 -16.57 -5.07 7.27
C ILE A 156 -16.80 -3.65 6.73
N ARG A 157 -15.82 -2.75 6.88
CA ARG A 157 -15.93 -1.36 6.39
C ARG A 157 -15.94 -1.26 4.86
N GLN A 158 -15.19 -2.12 4.18
CA GLN A 158 -15.07 -2.13 2.72
C GLN A 158 -16.14 -2.98 2.02
N PHE A 159 -16.92 -3.76 2.77
CA PHE A 159 -17.81 -4.77 2.19
C PHE A 159 -18.87 -4.16 1.28
N ASP A 160 -19.55 -3.10 1.75
CA ASP A 160 -20.64 -2.49 1.00
C ASP A 160 -20.14 -1.81 -0.29
N GLU A 161 -18.97 -1.16 -0.24
CA GLU A 161 -18.31 -0.59 -1.42
C GLU A 161 -17.93 -1.70 -2.41
N MET A 162 -17.29 -2.77 -1.94
CA MET A 162 -16.92 -3.92 -2.78
C MET A 162 -18.14 -4.55 -3.47
N VAL A 163 -19.26 -4.69 -2.76
CA VAL A 163 -20.51 -5.19 -3.34
C VAL A 163 -21.09 -4.19 -4.34
N SER A 164 -21.07 -2.89 -4.02
CA SER A 164 -21.57 -1.83 -4.89
C SER A 164 -20.77 -1.72 -6.18
N ASP A 165 -19.47 -2.02 -6.15
CA ASP A 165 -18.60 -1.98 -7.33
C ASP A 165 -18.81 -3.21 -8.23
N ILE A 166 -18.97 -4.40 -7.65
CA ILE A 166 -19.04 -5.66 -8.42
C ILE A 166 -20.45 -5.91 -8.97
N LYS A 167 -21.49 -5.53 -8.22
CA LYS A 167 -22.88 -5.87 -8.57
C LYS A 167 -23.35 -5.30 -9.92
N PRO A 168 -23.06 -4.03 -10.29
CA PRO A 168 -23.48 -3.46 -11.56
C PRO A 168 -22.94 -4.24 -12.76
N ASP A 169 -21.68 -4.69 -12.71
CA ASP A 169 -21.04 -5.44 -13.78
C ASP A 169 -21.71 -6.80 -13.99
N ILE A 170 -22.00 -7.52 -12.91
CA ILE A 170 -22.72 -8.79 -12.96
C ILE A 170 -24.11 -8.58 -13.57
N VAL A 171 -24.83 -7.54 -13.14
CA VAL A 171 -26.17 -7.22 -13.67
C VAL A 171 -26.09 -6.86 -15.15
N ALA A 172 -25.13 -6.04 -15.56
CA ALA A 172 -24.97 -5.60 -16.94
C ALA A 172 -24.66 -6.77 -17.88
N VAL A 173 -23.71 -7.64 -17.52
CA VAL A 173 -23.38 -8.82 -18.32
C VAL A 173 -24.56 -9.79 -18.38
N THR A 174 -25.23 -10.03 -17.25
CA THR A 174 -26.40 -10.91 -17.20
C THR A 174 -27.52 -10.37 -18.08
N ALA A 175 -27.82 -9.07 -18.00
CA ALA A 175 -28.84 -8.42 -18.82
C ALA A 175 -28.48 -8.50 -20.30
N ALA A 176 -27.24 -8.16 -20.69
CA ALA A 176 -26.79 -8.24 -22.08
C ALA A 176 -26.92 -9.65 -22.67
N CYS A 177 -26.51 -10.68 -21.93
CA CYS A 177 -26.68 -12.08 -22.36
C CYS A 177 -28.18 -12.42 -22.54
N GLN A 178 -29.02 -12.04 -21.59
CA GLN A 178 -30.46 -12.31 -21.67
C GLN A 178 -31.13 -11.59 -22.85
N ASP A 179 -30.78 -10.32 -23.07
CA ASP A 179 -31.34 -9.52 -24.15
C ASP A 179 -30.98 -10.09 -25.52
N ILE A 180 -29.72 -10.49 -25.72
CA ILE A 180 -29.29 -11.15 -26.96
C ILE A 180 -30.04 -12.47 -27.18
N MET A 181 -30.16 -13.31 -26.15
CA MET A 181 -30.83 -14.62 -26.26
C MET A 181 -32.34 -14.51 -26.51
N LYS A 182 -33.00 -13.50 -25.92
CA LYS A 182 -34.45 -13.28 -25.99
C LYS A 182 -34.86 -12.41 -27.18
N SER A 183 -33.94 -11.68 -27.81
CA SER A 183 -34.26 -10.75 -28.90
C SER A 183 -34.67 -11.49 -30.18
N ASN A 184 -35.98 -11.53 -30.44
CA ASN A 184 -36.53 -12.05 -31.70
C ASN A 184 -36.13 -11.19 -32.92
N LYS A 185 -35.92 -9.88 -32.71
CA LYS A 185 -35.45 -8.99 -33.79
C LYS A 185 -34.03 -9.35 -34.21
N PHE A 186 -33.15 -9.63 -33.24
CA PHE A 186 -31.78 -10.03 -33.51
C PHE A 186 -31.72 -11.39 -34.22
N LYS A 187 -32.54 -12.36 -33.81
CA LYS A 187 -32.68 -13.65 -34.52
C LYS A 187 -33.06 -13.47 -35.99
N LYS A 188 -34.10 -12.67 -36.28
CA LYS A 188 -34.52 -12.36 -37.66
C LYS A 188 -33.42 -11.66 -38.47
N PHE A 189 -32.66 -10.78 -37.83
CA PHE A 189 -31.51 -10.14 -38.48
C PHE A 189 -30.43 -11.16 -38.86
N LEU A 190 -30.07 -12.09 -37.95
CA LEU A 190 -29.12 -13.16 -38.26
C LEU A 190 -29.60 -14.05 -39.42
N GLU A 191 -30.89 -14.40 -39.46
CA GLU A 191 -31.49 -15.15 -40.56
C GLU A 191 -31.37 -14.41 -41.89
N LEU A 192 -31.59 -13.09 -41.90
CA LEU A 192 -31.46 -12.26 -43.10
C LEU A 192 -30.01 -12.18 -43.58
N VAL A 193 -29.05 -11.96 -42.66
CA VAL A 193 -27.62 -11.95 -42.99
C VAL A 193 -27.19 -13.30 -43.57
N LEU A 194 -27.66 -14.41 -43.00
CA LEU A 194 -27.40 -15.76 -43.50
C LEU A 194 -27.94 -15.95 -44.93
N LEU A 195 -29.18 -15.53 -45.18
CA LEU A 195 -29.81 -15.61 -46.50
C LEU A 195 -29.01 -14.83 -47.55
N ILE A 196 -28.68 -13.57 -47.26
CA ILE A 196 -27.93 -12.69 -48.16
C ILE A 196 -26.53 -13.27 -48.41
N GLY A 197 -25.82 -13.66 -47.36
CA GLY A 197 -24.49 -14.26 -47.46
C GLY A 197 -24.49 -15.54 -48.32
N ASN A 198 -25.47 -16.41 -48.15
CA ASN A 198 -25.61 -17.62 -48.97
C ASN A 198 -25.91 -17.32 -50.44
N TYR A 199 -26.74 -16.31 -50.72
CA TYR A 199 -27.02 -15.89 -52.08
C TYR A 199 -25.77 -15.31 -52.76
N MET A 200 -25.07 -14.40 -52.08
CA MET A 200 -23.85 -13.76 -52.60
C MET A 200 -22.69 -14.75 -52.81
N ASN A 201 -22.57 -15.75 -51.94
CA ASN A 201 -21.51 -16.76 -52.02
C ASN A 201 -21.87 -17.95 -52.93
N SER A 202 -22.96 -17.88 -53.70
CA SER A 202 -23.35 -18.95 -54.62
C SER A 202 -22.24 -19.26 -55.63
N GLY A 203 -21.96 -20.56 -55.85
CA GLY A 203 -20.86 -21.02 -56.70
C GLY A 203 -19.47 -20.99 -56.05
N SER A 204 -19.34 -20.56 -54.79
CA SER A 204 -18.10 -20.61 -54.02
C SER A 204 -18.07 -21.79 -53.03
N ARG A 205 -16.90 -22.05 -52.44
CA ARG A 205 -16.74 -23.02 -51.34
C ARG A 205 -17.60 -22.70 -50.10
N ASN A 206 -18.04 -21.45 -49.95
CA ASN A 206 -18.85 -20.99 -48.82
C ASN A 206 -20.37 -20.93 -49.13
N ALA A 207 -20.79 -21.44 -50.29
CA ALA A 207 -22.21 -21.55 -50.62
C ALA A 207 -22.93 -22.50 -49.64
N GLN A 208 -24.23 -22.27 -49.40
CA GLN A 208 -25.09 -23.12 -48.56
C GLN A 208 -24.59 -23.31 -47.11
N THR A 209 -23.98 -22.27 -46.53
CA THR A 209 -23.57 -22.24 -45.13
C THR A 209 -24.81 -22.28 -44.20
N LEU A 210 -24.75 -23.09 -43.14
CA LEU A 210 -25.85 -23.25 -42.17
C LEU A 210 -25.79 -22.24 -41.02
N ALA A 211 -24.60 -21.76 -40.67
CA ALA A 211 -24.37 -20.78 -39.61
C ALA A 211 -23.03 -20.05 -39.85
N PHE A 212 -22.91 -18.85 -39.31
CA PHE A 212 -21.67 -18.09 -39.32
C PHE A 212 -21.30 -17.63 -37.91
N ASP A 213 -20.02 -17.35 -37.69
CA ASP A 213 -19.52 -16.82 -36.42
C ASP A 213 -20.08 -15.41 -36.17
N ILE A 214 -20.68 -15.17 -35.00
CA ILE A 214 -21.31 -13.88 -34.66
C ILE A 214 -20.33 -12.69 -34.73
N SER A 215 -19.02 -12.92 -34.54
CA SER A 215 -17.99 -11.89 -34.71
C SER A 215 -17.95 -11.32 -36.14
N TYR A 216 -18.40 -12.09 -37.14
CA TYR A 216 -18.50 -11.64 -38.53
C TYR A 216 -19.42 -10.45 -38.72
N LEU A 217 -20.40 -10.24 -37.83
CA LEU A 217 -21.29 -9.07 -37.89
C LEU A 217 -20.54 -7.73 -37.87
N THR A 218 -19.33 -7.70 -37.29
CA THR A 218 -18.47 -6.49 -37.29
C THR A 218 -17.81 -6.20 -38.64
N LYS A 219 -17.97 -7.09 -39.62
CA LYS A 219 -17.36 -7.02 -40.96
C LYS A 219 -18.40 -6.90 -42.07
N VAL A 220 -19.69 -6.92 -41.73
CA VAL A 220 -20.82 -6.67 -42.63
C VAL A 220 -20.98 -5.17 -42.81
#